data_AF-A0A9P6GRL8-F1
#
_entry.id   AF-A0A9P6GRL8-F1
#
_cell.length_a   1.000
_cell.length_b   1.000
_cell.length_c   1.000
_cell.angle_alpha   90.00
_cell.angle_beta   90.00
_cell.angle_gamma   90.00
#
_symmetry.space_group_name_H-M   'P 1'
#
loop_
_entity.id
_entity.type
_entity.pdbx_description
1 polymer ?
#
loop_
_entity_poly.entity_id
_entity_poly.type
_entity_poly.pdbx_seq_one_letter_code
_entity_poly.pdbx_strand_id
1 'polypeptide(L)'
;MSWESTVTYYQVINRRVREVKGGLHSVSLVMYYFDLAKIAELQHAGEWEEAGLLLNDAAVSDGIEGATQRPLLQTADSTAERILKAGFKRNGLLGTQFTMEQEFYKAHPTEKVELEVIIPDEQGRQAVRDVMYTELA
;
A
#
# COMPACT_ATOMS: atom_id res chain seq x y z
N MET A 1 3.43 4.16 -5.85
CA MET A 1 4.24 3.00 -6.29
C MET A 1 5.49 3.46 -7.03
N SER A 2 6.16 4.53 -6.60
CA SER A 2 7.35 4.96 -7.33
C SER A 2 8.49 3.96 -7.13
N TRP A 3 9.44 3.92 -8.07
CA TRP A 3 10.49 2.91 -8.11
C TRP A 3 11.40 3.00 -6.88
N GLU A 4 11.53 4.19 -6.29
CA GLU A 4 12.24 4.48 -5.05
C GLU A 4 11.69 3.62 -3.90
N SER A 5 10.36 3.54 -3.76
CA SER A 5 9.71 2.70 -2.75
C SER A 5 9.91 1.21 -3.02
N THR A 6 9.88 0.80 -4.29
CA THR A 6 10.07 -0.60 -4.72
C THR A 6 11.47 -1.12 -4.43
N VAL A 7 12.51 -0.28 -4.55
CA VAL A 7 13.89 -0.63 -4.17
C VAL A 7 13.95 -1.08 -2.70
N THR A 8 13.21 -0.40 -1.81
CA THR A 8 13.17 -0.75 -0.39
C THR A 8 12.58 -2.14 -0.17
N TYR A 9 11.47 -2.49 -0.85
CA TYR A 9 10.90 -3.84 -0.78
C TYR A 9 11.90 -4.92 -1.20
N TYR A 10 12.53 -4.74 -2.37
CA TYR A 10 13.52 -5.69 -2.88
C TYR A 10 14.68 -5.89 -1.90
N GLN A 11 15.21 -4.80 -1.33
CA GLN A 11 16.32 -4.84 -0.39
C GLN A 11 15.94 -5.52 0.93
N VAL A 12 14.78 -5.18 1.50
CA VAL A 12 14.31 -5.75 2.78
C VAL A 12 14.06 -7.25 2.64
N ILE A 13 13.38 -7.68 1.57
CA ILE A 13 13.06 -9.09 1.35
C ILE A 13 14.35 -9.91 1.18
N ASN A 14 15.29 -9.46 0.34
CA ASN A 14 16.56 -10.15 0.14
C ASN A 14 17.40 -10.22 1.41
N ARG A 15 17.50 -9.10 2.16
CA ARG A 15 18.20 -9.10 3.45
C ARG A 15 17.60 -10.13 4.40
N ARG A 16 16.27 -10.18 4.49
CA ARG A 16 15.58 -11.14 5.35
C ARG A 16 15.84 -12.59 4.96
N VAL A 17 15.83 -12.91 3.66
CA VAL A 17 16.16 -14.27 3.18
C VAL A 17 17.60 -14.64 3.54
N ARG A 18 18.54 -13.72 3.35
CA ARG A 18 19.95 -13.94 3.70
C ARG A 18 20.15 -14.13 5.20
N GLU A 19 19.47 -13.37 6.04
CA GLU A 19 19.52 -13.53 7.50
C GLU A 19 19.02 -14.91 7.95
N VAL A 20 17.94 -15.41 7.33
CA VAL A 20 17.33 -16.68 7.70
C VAL A 20 18.10 -17.88 7.14
N LYS A 21 18.63 -17.80 5.91
CA LYS A 21 19.25 -18.93 5.21
C LYS A 21 20.79 -18.90 5.19
N GLY A 22 21.41 -17.76 5.44
CA GLY A 22 22.86 -17.57 5.41
C GLY A 22 23.47 -17.56 4.01
N GLY A 23 24.80 -17.46 3.95
CA GLY A 23 25.59 -17.56 2.72
C GLY A 23 25.20 -16.53 1.64
N LEU A 24 25.01 -17.05 0.42
CA LEU A 24 24.65 -16.30 -0.78
C LEU A 24 23.17 -16.47 -1.16
N HIS A 25 22.31 -16.86 -0.21
CA HIS A 25 20.89 -17.01 -0.49
C HIS A 25 20.19 -15.65 -0.72
N SER A 26 19.36 -15.61 -1.76
CA SER A 26 18.51 -14.49 -2.15
C SER A 26 17.06 -14.96 -2.38
N VAL A 27 16.13 -14.01 -2.51
CA VAL A 27 14.74 -14.33 -2.84
C VAL A 27 14.60 -14.70 -4.33
N SER A 28 13.74 -15.67 -4.65
CA SER A 28 13.23 -15.84 -6.01
C SER A 28 12.01 -14.95 -6.17
N LEU A 29 12.09 -13.95 -7.05
CA LEU A 29 11.09 -12.90 -7.19
C LEU A 29 10.84 -12.59 -8.66
N VAL A 30 9.57 -12.44 -9.01
CA VAL A 30 9.11 -11.76 -10.23
C VAL A 30 8.55 -10.41 -9.81
N MET A 31 9.01 -9.33 -10.44
CA MET A 31 8.57 -7.98 -10.14
C MET A 31 7.97 -7.37 -11.40
N TYR A 32 6.69 -7.03 -11.34
CA TYR A 32 5.99 -6.29 -12.37
C TYR A 32 5.86 -4.83 -11.93
N TYR A 33 6.16 -3.89 -12.84
CA TYR A 33 6.21 -2.47 -12.51
C TYR A 33 5.43 -1.67 -13.57
N PHE A 34 4.63 -0.72 -13.12
CA PHE A 34 3.76 0.11 -13.96
C PHE A 34 4.42 1.45 -14.28
N ASP A 35 4.15 1.98 -15.47
CA ASP A 35 4.44 3.38 -15.75
C ASP A 35 3.44 4.27 -14.99
N LEU A 36 3.94 4.96 -13.98
CA LEU A 36 3.13 5.84 -13.13
C LEU A 36 2.68 7.12 -13.80
N ALA A 37 3.30 7.54 -14.90
CA ALA A 37 2.88 8.74 -15.59
C ALA A 37 1.41 8.62 -16.01
N LYS A 38 1.02 7.45 -16.54
CA LYS A 38 -0.35 7.21 -16.99
C LYS A 38 -1.37 7.19 -15.84
N ILE A 39 -0.99 6.60 -14.70
CA ILE A 39 -1.84 6.56 -13.51
C ILE A 39 -1.99 7.99 -12.94
N ALA A 40 -0.91 8.74 -12.88
CA ALA A 40 -0.90 10.11 -12.37
C ALA A 40 -1.78 11.05 -13.24
N GLU A 41 -1.72 10.91 -14.57
CA GLU A 41 -2.59 11.66 -15.49
C GLU A 41 -4.08 11.41 -15.19
N LEU A 42 -4.48 10.14 -15.04
CA LEU A 42 -5.87 9.77 -14.75
C LEU A 42 -6.32 10.31 -13.38
N GLN A 43 -5.45 10.22 -12.38
CA GLN A 43 -5.72 10.79 -11.05
C GLN A 43 -5.85 12.32 -11.09
N HIS A 44 -5.01 13.02 -11.85
CA HIS A 44 -5.11 14.47 -12.02
C HIS A 44 -6.37 14.90 -12.78
N ALA A 45 -6.81 14.10 -13.75
CA ALA A 45 -8.04 14.35 -14.51
C ALA A 45 -9.32 14.04 -13.70
N GLY A 46 -9.19 13.44 -12.52
CA GLY A 46 -10.35 12.97 -11.75
C GLY A 46 -10.99 11.70 -12.31
N GLU A 47 -10.32 11.02 -13.25
CA GLU A 47 -10.75 9.77 -13.86
C GLU A 47 -10.43 8.59 -12.94
N TRP A 48 -11.02 8.63 -11.75
CA TRP A 48 -10.70 7.72 -10.64
C TRP A 48 -11.08 6.28 -10.91
N GLU A 49 -12.16 6.05 -11.67
CA GLU A 49 -12.60 4.70 -12.03
C GLU A 49 -11.61 4.05 -13.01
N GLU A 50 -11.10 4.81 -13.99
CA GLU A 50 -10.12 4.31 -14.96
C GLU A 50 -8.72 4.16 -14.35
N ALA A 51 -8.29 5.11 -13.50
CA ALA A 51 -7.09 4.95 -12.68
C ALA A 51 -7.22 3.71 -11.79
N GLY A 52 -8.40 3.53 -11.20
CA GLY A 52 -8.80 2.36 -10.46
C GLY A 52 -8.65 1.11 -11.30
N LEU A 53 -9.26 1.03 -12.49
CA LEU A 53 -9.19 -0.11 -13.40
C LEU A 53 -7.77 -0.46 -13.83
N LEU A 54 -6.94 0.53 -14.13
CA LEU A 54 -5.53 0.33 -14.49
C LEU A 54 -4.70 -0.17 -13.30
N LEU A 55 -5.07 0.27 -12.09
CA LEU A 55 -4.57 -0.29 -10.83
C LEU A 55 -5.24 -1.61 -10.46
N ASN A 56 -6.43 -1.93 -10.96
CA ASN A 56 -7.29 -3.04 -10.52
C ASN A 56 -7.10 -4.29 -11.38
N ASP A 57 -6.87 -4.12 -12.69
CA ASP A 57 -6.23 -5.12 -13.57
C ASP A 57 -4.88 -5.59 -12.98
N ALA A 58 -4.34 -4.80 -12.04
CA ALA A 58 -3.07 -4.98 -11.40
C ALA A 58 -3.08 -5.21 -9.87
N ALA A 59 -4.17 -4.97 -9.11
CA ALA A 59 -4.08 -4.75 -7.65
C ALA A 59 -5.36 -4.77 -6.77
N VAL A 60 -6.58 -5.05 -7.22
CA VAL A 60 -7.67 -5.27 -6.23
C VAL A 60 -7.59 -6.68 -5.68
N SER A 61 -7.68 -6.77 -4.35
CA SER A 61 -7.40 -7.99 -3.58
C SER A 61 -8.08 -9.22 -4.16
N ASP A 62 -9.40 -9.13 -4.33
CA ASP A 62 -10.21 -10.26 -4.79
C ASP A 62 -9.97 -10.58 -6.27
N GLY A 63 -9.66 -9.56 -7.07
CA GLY A 63 -9.37 -9.69 -8.50
C GLY A 63 -8.07 -10.44 -8.76
N ILE A 64 -6.98 -10.08 -8.06
CA ILE A 64 -5.69 -10.78 -8.20
C ILE A 64 -5.75 -12.19 -7.65
N GLU A 65 -6.22 -12.36 -6.41
CA GLU A 65 -6.24 -13.70 -5.80
C GLU A 65 -7.09 -14.65 -6.65
N GLY A 66 -8.24 -14.17 -7.13
CA GLY A 66 -9.10 -14.90 -8.05
C GLY A 66 -8.45 -15.21 -9.40
N ALA A 67 -7.80 -14.23 -10.04
CA ALA A 67 -7.19 -14.39 -11.35
C ALA A 67 -5.91 -15.23 -11.32
N THR A 68 -5.10 -15.10 -10.27
CA THR A 68 -3.80 -15.76 -10.15
C THR A 68 -3.85 -17.09 -9.39
N GLN A 69 -4.93 -17.33 -8.63
CA GLN A 69 -5.07 -18.45 -7.70
C GLN A 69 -3.90 -18.54 -6.70
N ARG A 70 -3.27 -17.40 -6.38
CA ARG A 70 -2.16 -17.29 -5.43
C ARG A 70 -2.56 -16.40 -4.27
N PRO A 71 -2.08 -16.70 -3.04
CA PRO A 71 -2.30 -15.82 -1.90
C PRO A 71 -1.70 -14.44 -2.16
N LEU A 72 -2.47 -13.40 -1.87
CA LEU A 72 -2.05 -12.02 -1.91
C LEU A 72 -1.76 -11.55 -0.49
N LEU A 73 -0.55 -11.02 -0.29
CA LEU A 73 -0.17 -10.44 0.99
C LEU A 73 -0.56 -8.97 1.00
N GLN A 74 -1.64 -8.65 1.70
CA GLN A 74 -2.10 -7.28 1.89
C GLN A 74 -1.23 -6.55 2.93
N THR A 75 -0.78 -5.34 2.56
CA THR A 75 0.02 -4.51 3.45
C THR A 75 -0.79 -3.96 4.63
N ALA A 76 -2.09 -3.71 4.42
CA ALA A 76 -3.01 -3.27 5.47
C ALA A 76 -3.14 -4.33 6.57
N ASP A 77 -3.35 -5.59 6.20
CA ASP A 77 -3.46 -6.72 7.14
C ASP A 77 -2.17 -6.92 7.94
N SER A 78 -1.03 -6.96 7.25
CA SER A 78 0.29 -7.12 7.90
C SER A 78 0.59 -5.99 8.89
N THR A 79 0.11 -4.77 8.58
CA THR A 79 0.26 -3.60 9.45
C THR A 79 -0.68 -3.69 10.66
N ALA A 80 -1.95 -4.02 10.43
CA ALA A 80 -2.94 -4.19 11.49
C ALA A 80 -2.51 -5.26 12.49
N GLU A 81 -2.06 -6.43 12.02
CA GLU A 81 -1.53 -7.50 12.87
C GLU A 81 -0.42 -7.00 13.80
N ARG A 82 0.49 -6.17 13.28
CA ARG A 82 1.60 -5.64 14.06
C ARG A 82 1.15 -4.61 15.10
N ILE A 83 0.18 -3.75 14.75
CA ILE A 83 -0.39 -2.76 15.66
C ILE A 83 -1.08 -3.45 16.84
N LEU A 84 -1.90 -4.46 16.57
CA LEU A 84 -2.58 -5.25 17.59
C LEU A 84 -1.61 -6.00 18.50
N LYS A 85 -0.58 -6.62 17.90
CA LYS A 85 0.44 -7.36 18.65
C LYS A 85 1.23 -6.44 19.59
N ALA A 86 1.33 -5.16 19.25
CA ALA A 86 1.90 -4.14 20.12
C ALA A 86 0.92 -3.62 21.19
N GLY A 87 -0.34 -4.08 21.20
CA GLY A 87 -1.36 -3.75 22.19
C GLY A 87 -2.18 -2.49 21.86
N PHE A 88 -2.04 -1.93 20.66
CA PHE A 88 -2.81 -0.77 20.24
C PHE A 88 -4.11 -1.19 19.55
N LYS A 89 -5.19 -0.46 19.84
CA LYS A 89 -6.52 -0.62 19.21
C LYS A 89 -6.94 0.57 18.37
N ARG A 90 -6.08 1.59 18.28
CA ARG A 90 -6.37 2.83 17.58
C ARG A 90 -5.08 3.39 16.97
N ASN A 91 -5.10 3.77 15.70
CA ASN A 91 -3.93 4.33 15.02
C ASN A 91 -4.29 5.52 14.13
N GLY A 92 -3.31 6.40 13.94
CA GLY A 92 -3.37 7.42 12.89
C GLY A 92 -3.00 6.81 11.53
N LEU A 93 -3.66 7.26 10.47
CA LEU A 93 -3.32 6.93 9.08
C LEU A 93 -2.99 8.22 8.32
N LEU A 94 -1.77 8.26 7.78
CA LEU A 94 -1.29 9.31 6.88
C LEU A 94 -0.93 8.66 5.54
N GLY A 95 -1.29 9.32 4.46
CA GLY A 95 -1.02 8.86 3.11
C GLY A 95 -1.59 9.82 2.08
N THR A 96 -1.77 9.34 0.86
CA THR A 96 -2.56 10.09 -0.12
C THR A 96 -3.99 10.27 0.37
N GLN A 97 -4.69 11.27 -0.16
CA GLN A 97 -6.11 11.47 0.10
C GLN A 97 -6.91 10.18 -0.16
N PHE A 98 -6.58 9.45 -1.24
CA PHE A 98 -7.16 8.15 -1.57
C PHE A 98 -7.02 7.12 -0.44
N THR A 99 -5.81 6.94 0.12
CA THR A 99 -5.57 6.00 1.21
C THR A 99 -6.30 6.40 2.50
N MET A 100 -6.36 7.71 2.81
CA MET A 100 -6.98 8.19 4.04
C MET A 100 -8.52 8.17 3.97
N GLU A 101 -9.11 8.45 2.81
CA GLU A 101 -10.57 8.66 2.70
C GLU A 101 -11.34 7.42 2.24
N GLN A 102 -10.73 6.53 1.47
CA GLN A 102 -11.45 5.42 0.85
C GLN A 102 -11.58 4.21 1.78
N GLU A 103 -12.68 3.47 1.62
CA GLU A 103 -12.99 2.32 2.45
C GLU A 103 -12.08 1.13 2.20
N PHE A 104 -11.46 0.94 1.03
CA PHE A 104 -10.65 -0.28 0.77
C PHE A 104 -9.49 -0.46 1.78
N TYR A 105 -8.86 0.64 2.24
CA TYR A 105 -7.74 0.59 3.19
C TYR A 105 -8.20 0.68 4.65
N LYS A 106 -9.36 1.31 4.91
CA LYS A 106 -9.97 1.43 6.25
C LYS A 106 -10.78 0.19 6.64
N ALA A 107 -11.53 -0.39 5.70
CA ALA A 107 -12.53 -1.43 5.91
C ALA A 107 -11.93 -2.84 6.05
N HIS A 108 -10.85 -3.15 5.32
CA HIS A 108 -10.20 -4.46 5.37
C HIS A 108 -9.60 -4.80 6.75
N PRO A 109 -8.92 -3.85 7.43
CA PRO A 109 -8.56 -4.04 8.83
C PRO A 109 -9.78 -4.22 9.74
N THR A 110 -10.87 -3.47 9.53
CA THR A 110 -11.97 -3.39 10.49
C THR A 110 -12.94 -4.56 10.48
N GLU A 111 -13.13 -5.28 9.36
CA GLU A 111 -14.09 -6.39 9.33
C GLU A 111 -13.58 -7.65 10.06
N LYS A 112 -12.26 -7.83 10.19
CA LYS A 112 -11.65 -8.97 10.90
C LYS A 112 -10.97 -8.57 12.22
N VAL A 113 -10.87 -7.27 12.53
CA VAL A 113 -10.09 -6.76 13.67
C VAL A 113 -10.75 -5.52 14.31
N GLU A 114 -10.77 -5.45 15.64
CA GLU A 114 -11.07 -4.23 16.43
C GLU A 114 -9.96 -3.16 16.33
N LEU A 115 -9.67 -2.63 15.14
CA LEU A 115 -8.70 -1.53 14.96
C LEU A 115 -9.39 -0.26 14.46
N GLU A 116 -9.42 0.78 15.30
CA GLU A 116 -9.97 2.08 14.95
C GLU A 116 -8.93 2.94 14.22
N VAL A 117 -9.23 3.35 13.00
CA VAL A 117 -8.36 4.21 12.19
C VAL A 117 -8.82 5.66 12.27
N ILE A 118 -7.93 6.55 12.71
CA ILE A 118 -8.14 8.00 12.70
C ILE A 118 -7.35 8.62 11.55
N ILE A 119 -7.97 9.55 10.83
CA ILE A 119 -7.32 10.37 9.82
C ILE A 119 -7.34 11.85 10.23
N PRO A 120 -6.43 12.68 9.70
CA PRO A 120 -6.48 14.13 9.92
C PRO A 120 -7.81 14.74 9.44
N ASP A 121 -8.12 15.93 9.95
CA ASP A 121 -9.19 16.76 9.39
C ASP A 121 -8.83 17.27 7.98
N GLU A 122 -9.75 18.02 7.34
CA GLU A 122 -9.55 18.50 5.97
C GLU A 122 -8.26 19.31 5.80
N GLN A 123 -7.97 20.22 6.74
CA GLN A 123 -6.74 21.02 6.69
C GLN A 123 -5.49 20.13 6.84
N GLY A 124 -5.52 19.17 7.76
CA GLY A 124 -4.43 18.21 7.94
C GLY A 124 -4.20 17.34 6.71
N ARG A 125 -5.27 16.87 6.04
CA ARG A 125 -5.15 16.08 4.81
C ARG A 125 -4.56 16.89 3.67
N GLN A 126 -4.96 18.15 3.53
CA GLN A 126 -4.38 19.05 2.54
C GLN A 126 -2.88 19.28 2.80
N ALA A 127 -2.48 19.51 4.06
CA ALA A 127 -1.08 19.69 4.42
C ALA A 127 -0.23 18.44 4.10
N VAL A 128 -0.75 17.24 4.40
CA VAL A 128 -0.09 15.97 4.06
C VAL A 128 0.08 15.84 2.55
N ARG A 129 -0.99 16.11 1.78
CA ARG A 129 -0.95 16.11 0.32
C ARG A 129 0.13 17.04 -0.21
N ASP A 130 0.15 18.29 0.26
CA ASP A 130 1.08 19.29 -0.24
C ASP A 130 2.52 18.87 0.00
N VAL A 131 2.88 18.45 1.23
CA VAL A 131 4.23 17.93 1.55
C VAL A 131 4.63 16.76 0.64
N MET A 132 3.70 15.82 0.38
CA MET A 132 3.98 14.68 -0.49
C MET A 132 4.31 15.08 -1.93
N TYR A 133 3.72 16.16 -2.46
CA TYR A 133 3.93 16.59 -3.85
C TYR A 133 4.98 17.70 -4.00
N THR A 134 5.30 18.45 -2.95
CA THR A 134 6.29 19.55 -3.02
C THR A 134 7.68 19.16 -2.52
N GLU A 135 7.77 18.21 -1.58
CA GLU A 135 9.05 17.87 -0.93
C GLU A 135 9.54 16.45 -1.26
N LEU A 136 8.64 15.55 -1.64
CA LEU A 136 8.91 14.11 -1.79
C LEU A 136 8.77 13.56 -3.22
N ALA A 137 8.34 14.41 -4.17
CA ALA A 137 8.23 14.08 -5.59
C ALA A 137 9.47 14.55 -6.36
#